data_AF-A0AB36V8C4-F1
#
_entry.id   AF-A0AB36V8C4-F1
#
_cell.length_a   1.000
_cell.length_b   1.000
_cell.length_c   1.000
_cell.angle_alpha   90.00
_cell.angle_beta   90.00
_cell.angle_gamma   90.00
#
_symmetry.space_group_name_H-M   'P 1'
#
loop_
_entity.id
_entity.type
_entity.pdbx_description
1 polymer ?
#
loop_
_entity_poly.entity_id
_entity_poly.type
_entity_poly.pdbx_seq_one_letter_code
_entity_poly.pdbx_strand_id
1 'polypeptide(L)'
;MMKKEKVIDIRNGYGMEVDNIRTKLSELENGRIYELTGARMDGSIAQNIQRLKDMLNDLCNKIEYGKDSMIEEIATLHETKDSK
;
A
#
# COMPACT_ATOMS: atom_id res chain seq x y z
N MET A 1 -29.98 1.56 12.82
CA MET A 1 -28.82 0.65 12.98
C MET A 1 -27.75 1.39 13.77
N MET A 2 -27.28 0.85 14.89
CA MET A 2 -26.09 1.38 15.56
C MET A 2 -24.86 1.07 14.70
N LYS A 3 -24.08 2.10 14.32
CA LYS A 3 -22.77 1.89 13.68
C LYS A 3 -21.88 1.17 14.69
N LYS A 4 -21.32 0.02 14.33
CA LYS A 4 -20.22 -0.56 15.09
C LYS A 4 -19.04 0.40 15.02
N GLU A 5 -18.48 0.73 16.18
CA GLU A 5 -17.22 1.46 16.23
C GLU A 5 -16.09 0.57 15.75
N LYS A 6 -15.19 1.14 14.95
CA LYS A 6 -14.00 0.42 14.50
C LYS A 6 -13.01 0.40 15.66
N VAL A 7 -12.43 -0.77 15.95
CA VAL A 7 -11.31 -0.87 16.89
C VAL A 7 -10.08 -0.16 16.33
N ILE A 8 -9.84 -0.27 15.01
CA ILE A 8 -8.81 0.46 14.26
C ILE A 8 -9.39 0.88 12.91
N ASP A 9 -9.22 2.14 12.53
CA ASP A 9 -9.63 2.61 11.20
C ASP A 9 -8.52 2.45 10.17
N ILE A 10 -8.28 1.21 9.74
CA ILE A 10 -7.19 0.87 8.80
C ILE A 10 -7.28 1.67 7.50
N ARG A 11 -8.50 1.91 6.98
CA ARG A 11 -8.68 2.65 5.73
C ARG A 11 -8.28 4.12 5.84
N ASN A 12 -8.39 4.70 7.04
CA ASN A 12 -7.99 6.08 7.29
C ASN A 12 -6.51 6.15 7.69
N GLY A 13 -6.08 5.31 8.64
CA GLY A 13 -4.71 5.32 9.17
C GLY A 13 -3.64 4.77 8.22
N TYR A 14 -4.02 3.89 7.28
CA TYR A 14 -3.10 3.27 6.31
C TYR A 14 -3.65 3.35 4.88
N GLY A 15 -4.30 4.49 4.57
CA GLY A 15 -4.98 4.69 3.29
C GLY A 15 -4.05 4.51 2.09
N MET A 16 -2.81 5.00 2.18
CA MET A 16 -1.81 4.89 1.11
C MET A 16 -1.45 3.43 0.83
N GLU A 17 -1.16 2.64 1.86
CA GLU A 17 -0.84 1.23 1.74
C GLU A 17 -2.01 0.45 1.13
N VAL A 18 -3.22 0.73 1.59
CA VAL A 18 -4.44 0.11 1.07
C VAL A 18 -4.66 0.48 -0.40
N ASP A 19 -4.50 1.74 -0.78
CA ASP A 19 -4.72 2.19 -2.15
C ASP A 19 -3.65 1.68 -3.12
N ASN A 20 -2.40 1.55 -2.66
CA ASN A 20 -1.34 0.92 -3.44
C ASN A 20 -1.68 -0.56 -3.74
N ILE A 21 -2.14 -1.31 -2.73
CA ILE A 21 -2.56 -2.71 -2.89
C ILE A 21 -3.72 -2.81 -3.88
N ARG A 22 -4.75 -1.96 -3.73
CA ARG A 22 -5.91 -1.92 -4.63
C ARG A 22 -5.54 -1.58 -6.07
N THR A 23 -4.61 -0.64 -6.24
CA THR A 23 -4.09 -0.29 -7.57
C THR A 23 -3.41 -1.49 -8.20
N LYS A 24 -2.50 -2.16 -7.48
CA LYS A 24 -1.81 -3.36 -7.98
C LYS A 24 -2.79 -4.50 -8.33
N LEU A 25 -3.81 -4.72 -7.52
CA LEU A 25 -4.87 -5.70 -7.84
C LEU A 25 -5.62 -5.32 -9.12
N SER A 26 -6.01 -4.06 -9.27
CA SER A 26 -6.71 -3.56 -10.46
C SER A 26 -5.85 -3.71 -11.72
N GLU A 27 -4.54 -3.48 -11.63
CA GLU A 27 -3.62 -3.72 -12.75
C GLU A 27 -3.63 -5.18 -13.17
N LEU A 28 -3.57 -6.12 -12.22
CA LEU A 28 -3.62 -7.56 -12.48
C LEU A 28 -4.95 -8.00 -13.08
N GLU A 29 -6.07 -7.50 -12.55
CA GLU A 29 -7.42 -7.76 -13.08
C GLU A 29 -7.57 -7.30 -14.54
N ASN A 30 -6.91 -6.19 -14.90
CA ASN A 30 -6.89 -5.66 -16.27
C ASN A 30 -5.82 -6.31 -17.17
N GLY A 31 -5.17 -7.39 -16.72
CA GLY A 31 -4.19 -8.12 -17.50
C GLY A 31 -2.87 -7.37 -17.71
N ARG A 32 -2.54 -6.36 -16.88
CA ARG A 32 -1.25 -5.67 -16.93
C ARG A 32 -0.14 -6.53 -16.32
N ILE A 33 0.30 -7.50 -17.10
CA ILE A 33 1.48 -8.34 -16.84
C ILE A 33 2.30 -8.49 -18.11
N TYR A 34 3.61 -8.65 -17.97
CA TYR A 34 4.55 -8.77 -19.08
C TYR A 34 4.14 -9.85 -20.09
N GLU A 35 3.62 -10.98 -19.60
CA GLU A 35 3.18 -12.11 -20.42
C GLU A 35 2.02 -11.75 -21.37
N LEU A 36 1.22 -10.74 -21.05
CA LEU A 36 0.09 -10.29 -21.88
C LEU A 36 0.40 -9.00 -22.64
N THR A 37 1.14 -8.07 -22.03
CA THR A 37 1.38 -6.75 -22.62
C THR A 37 2.68 -6.68 -23.43
N GLY A 38 3.63 -7.59 -23.19
CA GLY A 38 5.00 -7.52 -23.71
C GLY A 38 5.83 -6.38 -23.11
N ALA A 39 5.26 -5.54 -22.25
CA ALA A 39 5.96 -4.43 -21.62
C ALA A 39 6.72 -4.91 -20.39
N ARG A 40 8.06 -4.91 -20.46
CA ARG A 40 8.92 -5.37 -19.34
C ARG A 40 8.66 -4.63 -18.02
N MET A 41 8.18 -3.39 -18.09
CA MET A 41 7.86 -2.57 -16.91
C MET A 41 6.68 -3.11 -16.10
N ASP A 42 5.74 -3.82 -16.73
CA ASP A 42 4.60 -4.42 -16.03
C ASP A 42 5.03 -5.58 -15.12
N GLY A 43 6.20 -6.19 -15.39
CA GLY A 43 6.72 -7.33 -14.65
C GLY A 43 5.96 -8.62 -14.92
N SER A 44 6.58 -9.76 -14.62
CA SER A 44 5.92 -11.07 -14.76
C SER A 44 4.79 -11.24 -13.75
N ILE A 45 3.88 -12.20 -13.98
CA ILE A 45 2.86 -12.56 -13.00
C ILE A 45 3.49 -12.92 -11.65
N ALA A 46 4.57 -13.71 -11.65
CA ALA A 46 5.28 -14.11 -10.45
C ALA A 46 5.86 -12.91 -9.69
N GLN A 47 6.46 -11.95 -10.40
CA GLN A 47 7.00 -10.72 -9.80
C GLN A 47 5.89 -9.86 -9.19
N ASN A 48 4.75 -9.71 -9.86
CA ASN A 48 3.64 -8.92 -9.31
C ASN A 48 3.01 -9.59 -8.07
N ILE A 49 2.88 -10.92 -8.06
CA ILE A 49 2.42 -11.64 -6.87
C ILE A 49 3.40 -11.48 -5.71
N GLN A 50 4.71 -11.52 -5.96
CA GLN A 50 5.70 -11.27 -4.91
C GLN A 50 5.57 -9.86 -4.35
N ARG A 51 5.50 -8.83 -5.22
CA ARG A 51 5.29 -7.44 -4.79
C ARG A 51 4.03 -7.28 -3.95
N LEU A 52 2.93 -7.93 -4.33
CA LEU A 52 1.68 -7.88 -3.58
C LEU A 52 1.82 -8.49 -2.17
N LYS A 53 2.54 -9.62 -2.04
CA LYS A 53 2.86 -10.20 -0.73
C LYS A 53 3.67 -9.25 0.13
N ASP A 54 4.68 -8.60 -0.46
CA ASP A 54 5.53 -7.66 0.25
C ASP A 54 4.72 -6.45 0.76
N MET A 55 3.80 -5.92 -0.07
CA MET A 55 2.90 -4.83 0.31
C MET A 55 1.93 -5.22 1.44
N LEU A 56 1.39 -6.44 1.39
CA LEU A 56 0.54 -6.96 2.47
C LEU A 56 1.31 -7.13 3.78
N ASN A 57 2.53 -7.68 3.71
CA ASN A 57 3.39 -7.84 4.87
C ASN A 57 3.78 -6.49 5.48
N ASP A 58 4.08 -5.48 4.66
CA ASP A 58 4.36 -4.11 5.13
C ASP A 58 3.16 -3.53 5.88
N LEU A 59 1.96 -3.61 5.29
CA LEU A 59 0.74 -3.14 5.94
C LEU A 59 0.47 -3.86 7.28
N CYS A 60 0.58 -5.20 7.29
CA CYS A 60 0.44 -5.97 8.53
C CYS A 60 1.45 -5.53 9.58
N ASN A 61 2.73 -5.41 9.22
CA ASN A 61 3.76 -4.95 10.14
C ASN A 61 3.46 -3.53 10.68
N LYS A 62 3.00 -2.60 9.84
CA LYS A 62 2.67 -1.25 10.31
C LYS A 62 1.52 -1.25 11.31
N ILE A 63 0.48 -2.03 11.04
CA ILE A 63 -0.66 -2.19 11.96
C ILE A 63 -0.22 -2.87 13.27
N GLU A 64 0.53 -3.97 13.19
CA GLU A 64 0.93 -4.78 14.36
C GLU A 64 1.88 -4.03 15.30
N TYR A 65 2.78 -3.23 14.73
CA TYR A 65 3.81 -2.51 15.50
C TYR A 65 3.50 -1.02 15.68
N GLY A 66 2.30 -0.56 15.30
CA GLY A 66 1.87 0.83 15.44
C GLY A 66 2.81 1.81 14.74
N LYS A 67 3.37 1.43 13.59
CA LYS A 67 4.24 2.30 12.81
C LYS A 67 3.40 3.25 11.98
N ASP A 68 3.92 4.45 11.81
CA ASP A 68 3.34 5.52 11.01
C ASP A 68 3.10 5.05 9.57
N SER A 69 2.03 5.58 8.96
CA SER A 69 1.86 5.45 7.51
C SER A 69 3.02 6.14 6.80
N MET A 70 3.32 5.72 5.58
CA MET A 70 4.28 6.43 4.74
C MET A 70 3.91 7.92 4.54
N ILE A 71 2.62 8.29 4.65
CA ILE A 71 2.18 9.70 4.65
C ILE A 71 2.70 10.45 5.89
N GLU A 72 2.61 9.83 7.07
CA GLU A 72 3.06 10.41 8.34
C GLU A 72 4.59 10.48 8.39
N GLU A 73 5.29 9.47 7.86
CA GLU A 73 6.74 9.49 7.72
C GLU A 73 7.21 10.63 6.78
N ILE A 74 6.48 10.89 5.69
CA ILE A 74 6.79 12.02 4.79
C ILE A 74 6.43 13.38 5.43
N ALA A 75 5.33 13.46 6.18
CA ALA A 75 4.93 14.69 6.87
C ALA A 75 5.96 15.12 7.91
N THR A 76 6.43 14.18 8.74
CA THR A 76 7.46 14.43 9.76
C THR A 76 8.82 14.82 9.15
N LEU A 77 9.18 14.27 7.98
CA LEU A 77 10.36 14.68 7.22
C LEU A 77 10.26 16.10 6.64
N HIS A 78 9.06 16.62 6.36
CA HIS A 78 8.88 18.00 5.91
C HIS A 78 8.99 19.00 7.08
N GLU A 79 8.37 18.72 8.23
CA GLU A 79 8.42 19.61 9.40
C GLU A 79 9.85 19.83 9.94
N THR A 80 10.71 18.80 9.83
CA THR A 80 12.10 18.87 10.27
C THR A 80 13.01 19.66 9.31
N LYS A 81 12.59 19.88 8.05
CA LYS A 81 13.33 20.68 7.07
C LYS A 81 13.03 22.17 7.15
N ASP A 82 11.83 22.54 7.59
CA ASP A 82 11.42 23.95 7.74
C ASP A 82 11.88 24.56 9.09
N SER A 83 12.46 23.74 9.98
CA SER A 83 13.00 24.16 11.29
C SER A 83 14.51 24.46 11.30
N LYS A 84 15.14 24.71 10.15
CA LYS A 84 16.57 25.07 10.02
C LYS A 84 16.82 26.34 9.23
#